data_AF-A0A7S4PLW6-F1
#
_entry.id   AF-A0A7S4PLW6-F1
#
_cell.length_a   1.000
_cell.length_b   1.000
_cell.length_c   1.000
_cell.angle_alpha   90.00
_cell.angle_beta   90.00
_cell.angle_gamma   90.00
#
_symmetry.space_group_name_H-M   'P 1'
#
loop_
_entity.id
_entity.type
_entity.pdbx_description
1 polymer ?
#
loop_
_entity_poly.entity_id
_entity_poly.type
_entity_poly.pdbx_seq_one_letter_code
_entity_poly.pdbx_strand_id
1 'polypeptide(L)'
;NVNGTPLDGVACRHNRLAIHKDQRRLVPEDVWVHFQKTYGISTYFSHSDEICLKCKRDYDGERHKVNRKRQMRLSEKQRHKDNVYFIPRNKSTKTTFIMVGSGWLYRWRRYVDHPGASEPGMMDTDSLWCEHGALAHSPDPFHPIYKELRFSPDVGLIPEQDYLALMRQHGALKHKGVLKVTLKRHPDCHRFSTKQRYEYTLPAPICEGCMQIRQNQRHERLLNFENEPIYISRVKDYLASGMYYDAREVKYQCSNYCTIGELRLVILQYWGISPYSQQLHYRDSILPNDGDLTLRQCGIIANTRIEFQEVVG
;
A
#
# COMPACT_ATOMS: atom_id res chain seq x y z
N ASN A 1 -8.21 26.82 -35.65
CA ASN A 1 -6.84 26.37 -35.96
C ASN A 1 -6.81 24.86 -36.12
N VAL A 2 -7.17 24.37 -37.30
CA VAL A 2 -7.06 22.95 -37.68
C VAL A 2 -6.27 22.92 -38.98
N ASN A 3 -4.97 23.14 -38.89
CA ASN A 3 -4.07 23.03 -40.04
C ASN A 3 -3.21 21.79 -39.85
N GLY A 4 -3.83 20.63 -40.04
CA GLY A 4 -3.09 19.39 -40.25
C GLY A 4 -2.81 19.19 -41.73
N THR A 5 -1.61 18.77 -42.10
CA THR A 5 -1.28 18.44 -43.49
C THR A 5 -1.62 16.98 -43.80
N PRO A 6 -1.90 16.60 -45.06
CA PRO A 6 -1.99 15.21 -45.47
C PRO A 6 -0.78 14.31 -45.13
N LEU A 7 0.37 14.92 -44.78
CA LEU A 7 1.57 14.20 -44.34
C LEU A 7 1.65 14.00 -42.82
N ASP A 8 0.72 14.56 -42.05
CA ASP A 8 0.69 14.41 -40.60
C ASP A 8 0.43 12.96 -40.23
N GLY A 9 1.33 12.36 -39.45
CA GLY A 9 1.30 10.93 -39.12
C GLY A 9 1.87 10.01 -40.22
N VAL A 10 2.07 10.50 -41.45
CA VAL A 10 2.70 9.77 -42.56
C VAL A 10 4.20 10.01 -42.59
N ALA A 11 4.63 11.26 -42.46
CA ALA A 11 6.05 11.63 -42.35
C ALA A 11 6.45 11.84 -40.89
N CYS A 12 7.65 11.41 -40.52
CA CYS A 12 8.28 11.81 -39.26
C CYS A 12 8.98 13.16 -39.41
N ARG A 13 9.41 13.76 -38.29
CA ARG A 13 10.22 15.00 -38.23
C ARG A 13 11.54 14.99 -39.03
N HIS A 14 11.96 13.84 -39.56
CA HIS A 14 13.13 13.69 -40.41
C HIS A 14 12.77 13.68 -41.92
N ASN A 15 11.53 14.02 -42.28
CA ASN A 15 10.99 13.96 -43.66
C ASN A 15 11.13 12.57 -44.30
N ARG A 16 10.99 11.54 -43.47
CA ARG A 16 11.00 10.12 -43.88
C ARG A 16 9.70 9.48 -43.42
N LEU A 17 9.35 8.35 -44.04
CA LEU A 17 8.16 7.58 -43.69
C LEU A 17 8.16 7.25 -42.18
N ALA A 18 7.06 7.57 -41.49
CA ALA A 18 6.89 7.35 -40.06
C ALA A 18 6.95 5.86 -39.70
N ILE A 19 6.94 5.50 -38.41
CA ILE A 19 6.98 4.10 -37.96
C ILE A 19 5.59 3.45 -37.82
N HIS A 20 4.55 4.27 -37.60
CA HIS A 20 3.16 3.82 -37.39
C HIS A 20 2.50 3.54 -38.74
N LYS A 21 2.27 2.26 -39.06
CA LYS A 21 1.67 1.85 -40.36
C LYS A 21 0.16 2.08 -40.39
N ASP A 22 -0.47 1.99 -39.23
CA ASP A 22 -1.88 2.21 -38.94
C ASP A 22 -2.35 3.65 -39.21
N GLN A 23 -1.43 4.61 -39.23
CA GLN A 23 -1.71 6.01 -39.57
C GLN A 23 -1.54 6.32 -41.06
N ARG A 24 -1.14 5.32 -41.88
CA ARG A 24 -0.90 5.51 -43.31
C ARG A 24 -2.07 4.99 -44.10
N ARG A 25 -2.49 5.74 -45.12
CA ARG A 25 -3.51 5.32 -46.09
C ARG A 25 -2.93 5.49 -47.49
N LEU A 26 -3.22 4.52 -48.35
CA LEU A 26 -2.99 4.67 -49.77
C LEU A 26 -4.06 5.61 -50.31
N VAL A 27 -3.63 6.53 -51.17
CA VAL A 27 -4.48 7.54 -51.78
C VAL A 27 -4.32 7.41 -53.29
N PRO A 28 -5.42 7.43 -54.07
CA PRO A 28 -5.36 7.49 -55.52
C PRO A 28 -4.54 8.69 -56.03
N GLU A 29 -3.95 8.55 -57.22
CA GLU A 29 -3.03 9.56 -57.79
C GLU A 29 -3.70 10.91 -58.04
N ASP A 30 -4.93 10.91 -58.55
CA ASP A 30 -5.77 12.09 -58.76
C ASP A 30 -6.02 12.86 -57.45
N VAL A 31 -6.28 12.13 -56.36
CA VAL A 31 -6.44 12.70 -55.02
C VAL A 31 -5.11 13.24 -54.48
N TRP A 32 -3.99 12.57 -54.75
CA TRP A 32 -2.67 13.06 -54.38
C TRP A 32 -2.30 14.37 -55.09
N VAL A 33 -2.54 14.47 -56.40
CA VAL A 33 -2.32 15.72 -57.18
C VAL A 33 -3.16 16.87 -56.61
N HIS A 34 -4.37 16.60 -56.14
CA HIS A 34 -5.19 17.59 -55.44
C HIS A 34 -4.51 18.06 -54.13
N PHE A 35 -3.99 17.14 -53.31
CA PHE A 35 -3.28 17.50 -52.08
C PHE A 35 -2.02 18.33 -52.32
N GLN A 36 -1.25 18.02 -53.37
CA GLN A 36 -0.06 18.80 -53.72
C GLN A 36 -0.41 20.25 -54.05
N LYS A 37 -1.49 20.48 -54.81
CA LYS A 37 -1.96 21.83 -55.19
C LYS A 37 -2.54 22.59 -53.99
N THR A 38 -3.32 21.92 -53.15
CA THR A 38 -4.04 22.56 -52.03
C THR A 38 -3.13 22.86 -50.84
N TYR A 39 -2.16 21.99 -50.54
CA TYR A 39 -1.31 22.10 -49.35
C TYR A 39 0.17 22.40 -49.66
N GLY A 40 0.54 22.56 -50.94
CA GLY A 40 1.92 22.86 -51.33
C GLY A 40 2.92 21.74 -51.02
N ILE A 41 2.47 20.48 -51.03
CA ILE A 41 3.29 19.32 -50.65
C ILE A 41 4.08 18.80 -51.85
N SER A 42 5.40 18.72 -51.72
CA SER A 42 6.28 18.11 -52.73
C SER A 42 6.69 16.68 -52.42
N THR A 43 6.54 16.24 -51.16
CA THR A 43 7.02 14.94 -50.67
C THR A 43 5.94 13.88 -50.82
N TYR A 44 6.21 12.82 -51.58
CA TYR A 44 5.37 11.63 -51.65
C TYR A 44 6.14 10.41 -51.15
N PHE A 45 5.41 9.38 -50.72
CA PHE A 45 6.02 8.11 -50.33
C PHE A 45 5.46 6.97 -51.17
N SER A 46 6.34 6.15 -51.73
CA SER A 46 5.98 4.92 -52.43
C SER A 46 5.72 3.78 -51.45
N HIS A 47 5.05 2.71 -51.90
CA HIS A 47 4.91 1.50 -51.10
C HIS A 47 6.27 0.84 -50.76
N SER A 48 7.27 1.02 -51.61
CA SER A 48 8.63 0.50 -51.41
C SER A 48 9.50 1.35 -50.48
N ASP A 49 9.03 2.53 -50.06
CA ASP A 49 9.84 3.41 -49.23
C ASP A 49 10.03 2.83 -47.83
N GLU A 50 11.29 2.83 -47.40
CA GLU A 50 11.62 2.36 -46.07
C GLU A 50 11.19 3.35 -44.98
N ILE A 51 10.79 2.79 -43.84
CA ILE A 51 10.56 3.57 -42.62
C ILE A 51 11.85 4.25 -42.16
N CYS A 52 11.72 5.42 -41.53
CA CYS A 52 12.85 6.15 -41.00
C CYS A 52 13.72 5.30 -40.06
N LEU A 53 14.94 4.96 -40.47
CA LEU A 53 15.86 4.13 -39.68
C LEU A 53 16.20 4.73 -38.32
N LYS A 54 16.24 6.08 -38.21
CA LYS A 54 16.48 6.75 -36.92
C LYS A 54 15.31 6.55 -35.96
N CYS A 55 14.09 6.84 -36.41
CA CYS A 55 12.89 6.61 -35.59
C CYS A 55 12.68 5.13 -35.27
N LYS A 56 13.01 4.22 -36.19
CA LYS A 56 12.98 2.77 -35.96
C LYS A 56 13.94 2.37 -34.84
N ARG A 57 15.21 2.80 -34.91
CA ARG A 57 16.20 2.54 -33.85
C ARG A 57 15.79 3.10 -32.50
N ASP A 58 15.25 4.32 -32.46
CA ASP A 58 14.78 4.94 -31.22
C ASP A 58 13.62 4.15 -30.61
N TYR A 59 12.63 3.77 -31.45
CA TYR A 59 11.48 2.97 -31.05
C TYR A 59 11.88 1.58 -30.56
N ASP A 60 12.74 0.88 -31.30
CA ASP A 60 13.26 -0.43 -30.92
C ASP A 60 14.07 -0.32 -29.62
N GLY A 61 14.90 0.72 -29.48
CA GLY A 61 15.66 1.01 -28.27
C GLY A 61 14.77 1.18 -27.03
N GLU A 62 13.70 1.97 -27.14
CA GLU A 62 12.72 2.12 -26.05
C GLU A 62 11.96 0.81 -25.78
N ARG A 63 11.53 0.11 -26.82
CA ARG A 63 10.87 -1.20 -26.68
C ARG A 63 11.77 -2.21 -25.97
N HIS A 64 13.06 -2.24 -26.30
CA HIS A 64 14.06 -3.08 -25.63
C HIS A 64 14.23 -2.70 -24.16
N LYS A 65 14.27 -1.39 -23.82
CA LYS A 65 14.31 -0.94 -22.41
C LYS A 65 13.06 -1.38 -21.65
N VAL A 66 11.87 -1.20 -22.22
CA VAL A 66 10.59 -1.61 -21.62
C VAL A 66 10.55 -3.12 -21.39
N ASN A 67 10.95 -3.91 -22.39
CA ASN A 67 11.01 -5.38 -22.27
C ASN A 67 12.03 -5.82 -21.22
N ARG A 68 13.21 -5.21 -21.17
CA ARG A 68 14.23 -5.50 -20.15
C ARG A 68 13.70 -5.19 -18.75
N LYS A 69 13.06 -4.03 -18.54
CA LYS A 69 12.41 -3.69 -17.26
C LYS A 69 11.33 -4.69 -16.88
N ARG A 70 10.51 -5.14 -17.84
CA ARG A 70 9.51 -6.18 -17.61
C ARG A 70 10.13 -7.51 -17.17
N GLN A 71 11.19 -7.96 -17.84
CA GLN A 71 11.90 -9.18 -17.46
C GLN A 71 12.53 -9.08 -16.07
N MET A 72 13.16 -7.96 -15.74
CA MET A 72 13.71 -7.71 -14.40
C MET A 72 12.63 -7.80 -13.32
N ARG A 73 11.48 -7.14 -13.51
CA ARG A 73 10.33 -7.24 -12.59
C ARG A 73 9.86 -8.67 -12.35
N LEU A 74 9.70 -9.44 -13.43
CA LEU A 74 9.24 -10.82 -13.34
C LEU A 74 10.27 -11.70 -12.59
N SER A 75 11.56 -11.49 -12.86
CA SER A 75 12.63 -12.17 -12.15
C SER A 75 12.65 -11.84 -10.65
N GLU A 76 12.50 -10.56 -10.29
CA GLU A 76 12.40 -10.11 -8.90
C GLU A 76 11.18 -10.71 -8.19
N LYS A 77 10.02 -10.68 -8.85
CA LYS A 77 8.79 -11.29 -8.34
C LYS A 77 8.99 -12.76 -8.02
N GLN A 78 9.55 -13.51 -8.96
CA GLN A 78 9.74 -14.95 -8.82
C GLN A 78 10.75 -15.31 -7.73
N ARG A 79 11.81 -14.51 -7.58
CA ARG A 79 12.94 -14.83 -6.69
C ARG A 79 12.74 -14.35 -5.26
N HIS A 80 12.13 -13.18 -5.07
CA HIS A 80 12.18 -12.48 -3.78
C HIS A 80 10.82 -12.29 -3.12
N LYS A 81 9.70 -12.31 -3.86
CA LYS A 81 8.40 -11.89 -3.32
C LYS A 81 7.97 -12.70 -2.10
N ASP A 82 8.19 -14.00 -2.12
CA ASP A 82 7.80 -14.91 -1.04
C ASP A 82 8.75 -14.86 0.17
N ASN A 83 9.91 -14.23 -0.01
CA ASN A 83 10.97 -14.09 0.98
C ASN A 83 10.96 -12.72 1.68
N VAL A 84 10.19 -11.75 1.19
CA VAL A 84 10.10 -10.40 1.77
C VAL A 84 8.89 -10.34 2.70
N TYR A 85 9.11 -10.03 3.99
CA TYR A 85 8.09 -10.18 5.02
C TYR A 85 7.81 -8.87 5.76
N PHE A 86 6.53 -8.63 6.07
CA PHE A 86 6.15 -7.72 7.16
C PHE A 86 6.03 -8.50 8.49
N ILE A 87 5.74 -9.80 8.41
CA ILE A 87 5.64 -10.72 9.54
C ILE A 87 6.43 -11.98 9.18
N PRO A 88 7.44 -12.37 9.98
CA PRO A 88 8.21 -13.59 9.75
C PRO A 88 7.31 -14.83 9.75
N ARG A 89 7.44 -15.69 8.74
CA ARG A 89 6.72 -16.98 8.67
C ARG A 89 7.59 -18.10 9.22
N ASN A 90 7.05 -18.88 10.17
CA ASN A 90 7.59 -20.11 10.81
C ASN A 90 8.97 -20.58 10.31
N LYS A 91 10.04 -19.86 10.67
CA LYS A 91 11.41 -20.31 10.41
C LYS A 91 11.88 -21.10 11.62
N SER A 92 12.16 -22.38 11.41
CA SER A 92 12.63 -23.32 12.45
C SER A 92 14.05 -22.99 12.95
N THR A 93 14.78 -22.12 12.26
CA THR A 93 16.19 -21.82 12.50
C THR A 93 16.46 -20.33 12.72
N LYS A 94 17.55 -20.04 13.45
CA LYS A 94 18.11 -18.68 13.61
C LYS A 94 18.35 -18.08 12.22
N THR A 95 17.65 -17.00 11.90
CA THR A 95 17.70 -16.37 10.58
C THR A 95 18.01 -14.88 10.71
N THR A 96 18.92 -14.39 9.89
CA THR A 96 19.25 -12.96 9.83
C THR A 96 18.47 -12.27 8.71
N PHE A 97 17.90 -11.13 9.04
CA PHE A 97 17.16 -10.25 8.14
C PHE A 97 17.77 -8.85 8.18
N ILE A 98 17.50 -8.09 7.12
CA ILE A 98 17.76 -6.66 7.03
C ILE A 98 16.43 -5.94 7.20
N MET A 99 16.40 -4.96 8.10
CA MET A 99 15.27 -4.07 8.29
C MET A 99 15.28 -2.98 7.23
N VAL A 100 14.12 -2.71 6.64
CA VAL A 100 13.89 -1.60 5.71
C VAL A 100 12.55 -0.94 6.01
N GLY A 101 12.39 0.33 5.65
CA GLY A 101 11.10 1.04 5.83
C GLY A 101 9.97 0.35 5.07
N SER A 102 8.83 0.15 5.74
CA SER A 102 7.65 -0.51 5.15
C SER A 102 7.15 0.17 3.88
N GLY A 103 7.29 1.49 3.79
CA GLY A 103 6.89 2.29 2.63
C GLY A 103 7.63 1.90 1.35
N TRP A 104 8.94 1.63 1.43
CA TRP A 104 9.69 1.13 0.27
C TRP A 104 9.22 -0.28 -0.12
N LEU A 105 9.03 -1.15 0.88
CA LEU A 105 8.59 -2.53 0.67
C LEU A 105 7.22 -2.59 -0.04
N TYR A 106 6.29 -1.71 0.35
CA TYR A 106 4.97 -1.60 -0.27
C TYR A 106 5.07 -1.16 -1.74
N ARG A 107 5.88 -0.13 -2.02
CA ARG A 107 6.13 0.32 -3.40
C ARG A 107 6.77 -0.78 -4.24
N TRP A 108 7.76 -1.50 -3.69
CA TRP A 108 8.43 -2.58 -4.39
C TRP A 108 7.47 -3.74 -4.69
N ARG A 109 6.65 -4.17 -3.72
CA ARG A 109 5.61 -5.18 -3.94
C ARG A 109 4.64 -4.76 -5.04
N ARG A 110 4.17 -3.50 -5.00
CA ARG A 110 3.28 -2.95 -6.03
C ARG A 110 3.96 -2.94 -7.40
N TYR A 111 5.23 -2.54 -7.46
CA TYR A 111 6.05 -2.51 -8.68
C TYR A 111 6.16 -3.90 -9.33
N VAL A 112 6.50 -4.93 -8.56
CA VAL A 112 6.65 -6.29 -9.11
C VAL A 112 5.30 -6.93 -9.47
N ASP A 113 4.21 -6.54 -8.79
CA ASP A 113 2.88 -7.11 -9.03
C ASP A 113 2.09 -6.47 -10.16
N HIS A 114 2.22 -5.16 -10.36
CA HIS A 114 1.38 -4.40 -11.28
C HIS A 114 2.21 -3.85 -12.45
N PRO A 115 1.96 -4.33 -13.69
CA PRO A 115 2.53 -3.72 -14.89
C PRO A 115 2.13 -2.24 -14.97
N GLY A 116 3.13 -1.34 -14.99
CA GLY A 116 2.90 0.11 -15.06
C GLY A 116 3.03 0.85 -13.73
N ALA A 117 3.19 0.14 -12.60
CA ALA A 117 3.56 0.78 -11.35
C ALA A 117 4.98 1.39 -11.44
N SER A 118 5.16 2.54 -10.78
CA SER A 118 6.45 3.22 -10.69
C SER A 118 7.49 2.38 -9.96
N GLU A 119 8.76 2.56 -10.33
CA GLU A 119 9.89 1.96 -9.60
C GLU A 119 9.90 2.44 -8.13
N PRO A 120 10.28 1.57 -7.18
CA PRO A 120 10.18 1.88 -5.75
C PRO A 120 11.19 2.93 -5.25
N GLY A 121 12.20 3.25 -6.07
CA GLY A 121 13.33 4.08 -5.70
C GLY A 121 14.35 3.35 -4.84
N MET A 122 15.27 4.10 -4.23
CA MET A 122 16.28 3.55 -3.32
C MET A 122 15.66 2.98 -2.05
N MET A 123 16.22 1.88 -1.54
CA MET A 123 15.81 1.34 -0.25
C MET A 123 16.06 2.34 0.87
N ASP A 124 15.01 2.60 1.63
CA ASP A 124 15.04 3.48 2.79
C ASP A 124 15.33 2.66 4.05
N THR A 125 16.52 2.88 4.62
CA THR A 125 16.90 2.35 5.94
C THR A 125 17.11 3.44 6.97
N ASP A 126 17.20 4.70 6.53
CA ASP A 126 17.52 5.82 7.40
C ASP A 126 16.30 6.27 8.21
N SER A 127 15.08 6.12 7.67
CA SER A 127 13.83 6.39 8.40
C SER A 127 13.62 5.46 9.62
N LEU A 128 14.35 4.35 9.67
CA LEU A 128 14.31 3.42 10.80
C LEU A 128 15.17 3.86 11.98
N TRP A 129 15.93 4.94 11.85
CA TRP A 129 16.69 5.55 12.93
C TRP A 129 15.98 6.78 13.45
N CYS A 130 15.94 6.97 14.76
CA CYS A 130 15.58 8.25 15.34
C CYS A 130 16.79 9.18 15.44
N GLU A 131 16.53 10.44 15.81
CA GLU A 131 17.57 11.45 16.03
C GLU A 131 18.49 11.12 17.22
N HIS A 132 18.01 10.32 18.19
CA HIS A 132 18.79 9.84 19.33
C HIS A 132 19.77 8.69 18.96
N GLY A 133 19.86 8.28 17.70
CA GLY A 133 20.74 7.19 17.28
C GLY A 133 20.26 5.78 17.65
N ALA A 134 19.00 5.65 18.04
CA ALA A 134 18.33 4.38 18.36
C ALA A 134 17.30 4.01 17.28
N LEU A 135 16.75 2.79 17.35
CA LEU A 135 15.74 2.34 16.40
C LEU A 135 14.44 3.11 16.61
N ALA A 136 13.93 3.61 15.50
CA ALA A 136 12.65 4.28 15.43
C ALA A 136 11.48 3.30 15.55
N HIS A 137 11.60 2.05 15.11
CA HIS A 137 10.48 1.12 15.07
C HIS A 137 10.89 -0.28 15.54
N SER A 138 9.94 -1.02 16.12
CA SER A 138 10.16 -2.43 16.47
C SER A 138 9.89 -3.33 15.26
N PRO A 139 10.78 -4.29 14.95
CA PRO A 139 10.50 -5.30 13.94
C PRO A 139 9.54 -6.40 14.42
N ASP A 140 9.17 -6.42 15.71
CA ASP A 140 8.22 -7.39 16.27
C ASP A 140 6.78 -6.92 16.05
N PRO A 141 5.98 -7.59 15.18
CA PRO A 141 4.59 -7.21 14.93
C PRO A 141 3.69 -7.44 16.15
N PHE A 142 4.14 -8.21 17.14
CA PHE A 142 3.41 -8.45 18.39
C PHE A 142 3.90 -7.58 19.55
N HIS A 143 4.81 -6.64 19.29
CA HIS A 143 5.30 -5.73 20.31
C HIS A 143 4.09 -5.01 20.96
N PRO A 144 4.02 -4.87 22.29
CA PRO A 144 2.86 -4.31 22.99
C PRO A 144 2.39 -2.96 22.43
N ILE A 145 3.33 -2.19 21.88
CA ILE A 145 3.09 -0.88 21.26
C ILE A 145 2.20 -0.92 20.01
N TYR A 146 2.09 -2.08 19.34
CA TYR A 146 1.25 -2.26 18.16
C TYR A 146 -0.13 -2.85 18.49
N LYS A 147 -0.41 -3.19 19.76
CA LYS A 147 -1.68 -3.82 20.17
C LYS A 147 -2.93 -3.01 19.76
N GLU A 148 -2.83 -1.69 19.70
CA GLU A 148 -3.96 -0.81 19.36
C GLU A 148 -4.17 -0.62 17.85
N LEU A 149 -3.23 -1.09 17.02
CA LEU A 149 -3.14 -0.73 15.62
C LEU A 149 -3.34 -1.98 14.77
N ARG A 150 -4.44 -2.05 14.01
CA ARG A 150 -4.69 -3.09 12.98
C ARG A 150 -3.73 -3.01 11.78
N PHE A 151 -2.59 -2.33 11.91
CA PHE A 151 -1.73 -2.00 10.79
C PHE A 151 -0.40 -2.71 10.88
N SER A 152 0.08 -3.14 9.71
CA SER A 152 1.39 -3.73 9.48
C SER A 152 2.50 -2.93 10.17
N PRO A 153 3.56 -3.57 10.70
CA PRO A 153 4.71 -2.88 11.24
C PRO A 153 5.26 -1.88 10.22
N ASP A 154 5.73 -0.73 10.72
CA ASP A 154 6.40 0.31 9.93
C ASP A 154 7.77 -0.18 9.37
N VAL A 155 8.12 -1.42 9.67
CA VAL A 155 9.33 -2.13 9.25
C VAL A 155 8.96 -3.31 8.35
N GLY A 156 9.71 -3.45 7.25
CA GLY A 156 9.80 -4.69 6.48
C GLY A 156 11.10 -5.44 6.78
N LEU A 157 11.04 -6.77 6.70
CA LEU A 157 12.16 -7.68 6.92
C LEU A 157 12.49 -8.42 5.63
N ILE A 158 13.74 -8.29 5.18
CA ILE A 158 14.25 -8.95 3.98
C ILE A 158 15.41 -9.87 4.39
N PRO A 159 15.40 -11.18 4.05
CA PRO A 159 16.53 -12.05 4.30
C PRO A 159 17.80 -11.48 3.67
N GLU A 160 18.94 -11.67 4.33
CA GLU A 160 20.20 -11.03 3.92
C GLU A 160 20.57 -11.29 2.44
N GLN A 161 20.36 -12.53 1.96
CA GLN A 161 20.60 -12.90 0.56
C GLN A 161 19.72 -12.11 -0.44
N ASP A 162 18.46 -11.89 -0.10
CA ASP A 162 17.49 -11.20 -0.95
C ASP A 162 17.75 -9.69 -0.90
N TYR A 163 18.13 -9.16 0.25
CA TYR A 163 18.51 -7.76 0.42
C TYR A 163 19.70 -7.40 -0.48
N LEU A 164 20.75 -8.22 -0.51
CA LEU A 164 21.92 -7.94 -1.35
C LEU A 164 21.56 -7.89 -2.83
N ALA A 165 20.66 -8.76 -3.28
CA ALA A 165 20.19 -8.78 -4.66
C ALA A 165 19.37 -7.52 -5.00
N LEU A 166 18.40 -7.17 -4.14
CA LEU A 166 17.58 -5.98 -4.30
C LEU A 166 18.40 -4.70 -4.22
N MET A 167 19.43 -4.67 -3.37
CA MET A 167 20.33 -3.54 -3.20
C MET A 167 21.16 -3.27 -4.45
N ARG A 168 21.58 -4.31 -5.18
CA ARG A 168 22.28 -4.12 -6.46
C ARG A 168 21.38 -3.53 -7.54
N GLN A 169 20.08 -3.77 -7.47
CA GLN A 169 19.11 -3.31 -8.46
C GLN A 169 18.58 -1.91 -8.17
N HIS A 170 18.20 -1.66 -6.92
CA HIS A 170 17.50 -0.44 -6.52
C HIS A 170 18.39 0.54 -5.74
N GLY A 171 19.56 0.11 -5.30
CA GLY A 171 20.39 0.85 -4.35
C GLY A 171 19.80 0.87 -2.94
N ALA A 172 20.54 1.47 -2.02
CA ALA A 172 20.09 1.70 -0.65
C ALA A 172 20.67 3.02 -0.13
N LEU A 173 19.85 3.78 0.58
CA LEU A 173 20.31 4.86 1.44
C LEU A 173 20.99 4.21 2.64
N LYS A 174 22.30 4.44 2.80
CA LYS A 174 23.14 3.81 3.82
C LYS A 174 23.82 4.84 4.71
N HIS A 175 23.22 6.01 4.91
CA HIS A 175 23.86 7.06 5.68
C HIS A 175 24.15 6.61 7.12
N LYS A 176 23.31 5.73 7.68
CA LYS A 176 23.47 5.16 9.02
C LYS A 176 23.76 3.65 9.06
N GLY A 177 24.21 3.06 7.94
CA GLY A 177 24.60 1.64 7.87
C GLY A 177 23.43 0.66 7.70
N VAL A 178 23.73 -0.64 7.76
CA VAL A 178 22.75 -1.72 7.50
C VAL A 178 22.17 -2.26 8.81
N LEU A 179 20.84 -2.23 8.94
CA LEU A 179 20.12 -2.70 10.11
C LEU A 179 19.89 -4.22 10.07
N LYS A 180 20.85 -4.99 10.59
CA LYS A 180 20.74 -6.45 10.70
C LYS A 180 19.97 -6.82 11.95
N VAL A 181 18.90 -7.62 11.78
CA VAL A 181 18.13 -8.20 12.88
C VAL A 181 18.18 -9.72 12.78
N THR A 182 18.45 -10.40 13.89
CA THR A 182 18.44 -11.86 13.94
C THR A 182 17.21 -12.34 14.68
N LEU A 183 16.47 -13.25 14.07
CA LEU A 183 15.29 -13.88 14.65
C LEU A 183 15.64 -15.30 15.04
N LYS A 184 15.32 -15.67 16.28
CA LYS A 184 15.37 -17.04 16.77
C LYS A 184 13.97 -17.43 17.23
N ARG A 185 13.49 -18.62 16.84
CA ARG A 185 12.20 -19.12 17.31
C ARG A 185 12.28 -19.37 18.81
N HIS A 186 11.33 -18.85 19.58
CA HIS A 186 11.27 -19.11 21.01
C HIS A 186 11.03 -20.62 21.25
N PRO A 187 11.71 -21.26 22.23
CA PRO A 187 11.55 -22.68 22.53
C PRO A 187 10.08 -23.06 22.81
N ASP A 188 9.38 -22.22 23.56
CA ASP A 188 7.97 -22.44 23.96
C ASP A 188 6.94 -22.17 22.86
N CYS A 189 7.39 -21.87 21.64
CA CYS A 189 6.47 -21.67 20.51
C CYS A 189 5.92 -23.04 20.05
N HIS A 190 4.77 -23.45 20.61
CA HIS A 190 4.05 -24.64 20.16
C HIS A 190 3.76 -24.58 18.66
N ARG A 191 3.90 -25.72 17.97
CA ARG A 191 3.74 -25.86 16.51
C ARG A 191 2.36 -25.43 16.00
N PHE A 192 1.36 -25.31 16.89
CA PHE A 192 -0.03 -24.93 16.62
C PHE A 192 -0.44 -23.59 17.27
N SER A 193 0.47 -22.86 17.92
CA SER A 193 0.15 -21.54 18.48
C SER A 193 0.01 -20.51 17.35
N THR A 194 -1.11 -19.78 17.35
CA THR A 194 -1.35 -18.62 16.47
C THR A 194 -0.47 -17.43 16.82
N LYS A 195 0.14 -17.42 18.02
CA LYS A 195 1.07 -16.39 18.48
C LYS A 195 2.50 -16.92 18.36
N GLN A 196 3.07 -16.85 17.15
CA GLN A 196 4.48 -17.14 16.95
C GLN A 196 5.32 -16.11 17.70
N ARG A 197 6.05 -16.54 18.74
CA ARG A 197 6.99 -15.69 19.47
C ARG A 197 8.40 -15.94 18.95
N TYR A 198 9.03 -14.88 18.46
CA TYR A 198 10.44 -14.85 18.08
C TYR A 198 11.21 -14.04 19.12
N GLU A 199 12.43 -14.48 19.42
CA GLU A 199 13.44 -13.65 20.07
C GLU A 199 14.14 -12.84 18.99
N TYR A 200 14.17 -11.51 19.18
CA TYR A 200 14.81 -10.57 18.25
C TYR A 200 16.14 -10.09 18.84
N THR A 201 17.23 -10.29 18.11
CA THR A 201 18.51 -9.63 18.37
C THR A 201 18.59 -8.40 17.49
N LEU A 202 18.45 -7.22 18.09
CA LEU A 202 18.43 -5.93 17.39
C LEU A 202 19.85 -5.34 17.28
N PRO A 203 20.13 -4.55 16.24
CA PRO A 203 21.42 -3.88 16.07
C PRO A 203 21.60 -2.66 16.98
N ALA A 204 20.50 -2.10 17.49
CA ALA A 204 20.46 -0.99 18.42
C ALA A 204 19.17 -1.09 19.27
N PRO A 205 19.11 -0.46 20.46
CA PRO A 205 17.90 -0.45 21.26
C PRO A 205 16.77 0.32 20.55
N ILE A 206 15.53 0.00 20.90
CA ILE A 206 14.35 0.77 20.46
C ILE A 206 14.28 2.06 21.28
N CYS A 207 14.04 3.18 20.61
CA CYS A 207 13.85 4.45 21.29
C CYS A 207 12.42 4.56 21.83
N GLU A 208 12.21 4.20 23.10
CA GLU A 208 10.89 4.21 23.74
C GLU A 208 10.23 5.60 23.69
N GLY A 209 10.99 6.67 23.95
CA GLY A 209 10.48 8.05 23.89
C GLY A 209 9.95 8.44 22.51
N CYS A 210 10.73 8.21 21.44
CA CYS A 210 10.26 8.48 20.08
C CYS A 210 9.09 7.57 19.67
N MET A 211 9.09 6.32 20.12
CA MET A 211 8.00 5.39 19.86
C MET A 211 6.70 5.86 20.52
N GLN A 212 6.75 6.29 21.78
CA GLN A 212 5.59 6.83 22.49
C GLN A 212 5.07 8.10 21.83
N ILE A 213 5.95 9.04 21.46
CA ILE A 213 5.57 10.27 20.75
C ILE A 213 4.84 9.93 19.45
N ARG A 214 5.37 9.00 18.65
CA ARG A 214 4.73 8.59 17.39
C ARG A 214 3.42 7.85 17.61
N GLN A 215 3.33 7.00 18.65
CA GLN A 215 2.08 6.34 19.02
C GLN A 215 1.02 7.38 19.39
N ASN A 216 1.36 8.35 20.22
CA ASN A 216 0.45 9.44 20.61
C ASN A 216 0.03 10.26 19.38
N GLN A 217 0.96 10.66 18.52
CA GLN A 217 0.65 11.37 17.28
C GLN A 217 -0.27 10.56 16.35
N ARG A 218 -0.04 9.25 16.25
CA ARG A 218 -0.88 8.37 15.43
C ARG A 218 -2.27 8.20 16.05
N HIS A 219 -2.34 8.00 17.35
CA HIS A 219 -3.59 7.91 18.10
C HIS A 219 -4.40 9.21 17.94
N GLU A 220 -3.77 10.37 18.12
CA GLU A 220 -4.40 11.67 17.88
C GLU A 220 -4.89 11.83 16.44
N ARG A 221 -4.13 11.41 15.43
CA ARG A 221 -4.61 11.44 14.03
C ARG A 221 -5.85 10.56 13.84
N LEU A 222 -5.88 9.39 14.48
CA LEU A 222 -6.98 8.45 14.41
C LEU A 222 -8.21 8.89 15.22
N LEU A 223 -8.03 9.73 16.24
CA LEU A 223 -9.09 10.41 16.99
C LEU A 223 -9.66 11.63 16.24
N ASN A 224 -8.88 12.24 15.35
CA ASN A 224 -9.27 13.43 14.60
C ASN A 224 -9.76 13.09 13.18
N PHE A 225 -10.78 12.24 13.10
CA PHE A 225 -11.40 11.85 11.83
C PHE A 225 -12.65 12.67 11.52
N GLU A 226 -12.86 13.06 10.26
CA GLU A 226 -14.01 13.89 9.85
C GLU A 226 -15.05 13.13 9.03
N ASN A 227 -14.62 12.14 8.24
CA ASN A 227 -15.49 11.37 7.37
C ASN A 227 -14.90 9.96 7.17
N GLU A 228 -14.71 9.26 8.28
CA GLU A 228 -14.15 7.91 8.28
C GLU A 228 -15.19 6.94 8.83
N PRO A 229 -15.13 5.66 8.42
CA PRO A 229 -16.11 4.71 8.86
C PRO A 229 -15.79 4.20 10.25
N ILE A 230 -16.84 4.01 11.04
CA ILE A 230 -16.85 3.06 12.15
C ILE A 230 -17.81 1.92 11.81
N TYR A 231 -17.61 0.78 12.45
CA TYR A 231 -18.36 -0.43 12.20
C TYR A 231 -19.19 -0.75 13.44
N ILE A 232 -20.50 -0.92 13.29
CA ILE A 232 -21.42 -1.22 14.38
C ILE A 232 -21.91 -2.65 14.23
N SER A 233 -21.78 -3.46 15.28
CA SER A 233 -22.18 -4.87 15.27
C SER A 233 -23.02 -5.22 16.49
N ARG A 234 -24.10 -5.98 16.28
CA ARG A 234 -24.89 -6.55 17.37
C ARG A 234 -24.23 -7.84 17.88
N VAL A 235 -24.06 -7.95 19.18
CA VAL A 235 -23.65 -9.21 19.84
C VAL A 235 -24.92 -9.94 20.26
N LYS A 236 -25.10 -11.18 19.81
CA LYS A 236 -26.29 -12.00 20.13
C LYS A 236 -26.07 -12.83 21.39
N ASP A 237 -24.97 -13.58 21.45
CA ASP A 237 -24.68 -14.49 22.56
C ASP A 237 -23.18 -14.52 22.90
N TYR A 238 -22.86 -14.76 24.17
CA TYR A 238 -21.51 -15.13 24.62
C TYR A 238 -21.46 -16.65 24.82
N LEU A 239 -20.87 -17.39 23.88
CA LEU A 239 -20.66 -18.83 24.02
C LEU A 239 -19.27 -19.11 24.62
N ALA A 240 -19.08 -20.28 25.21
CA ALA A 240 -17.79 -20.73 25.75
C ALA A 240 -16.65 -20.76 24.69
N SER A 241 -17.00 -20.77 23.41
CA SER A 241 -16.07 -20.71 22.27
C SER A 241 -15.79 -19.29 21.74
N GLY A 242 -16.42 -18.25 22.30
CA GLY A 242 -16.29 -16.85 21.87
C GLY A 242 -17.62 -16.13 21.65
N MET A 243 -17.56 -14.87 21.24
CA MET A 243 -18.73 -14.02 20.97
C MET A 243 -19.41 -14.40 19.65
N TYR A 244 -20.74 -14.60 19.69
CA TYR A 244 -21.56 -14.81 18.50
C TYR A 244 -22.18 -13.49 18.06
N TYR A 245 -21.75 -13.00 16.92
CA TYR A 245 -22.22 -11.75 16.33
C TYR A 245 -23.41 -12.00 15.42
N ASP A 246 -24.28 -11.00 15.28
CA ASP A 246 -25.16 -10.95 14.12
C ASP A 246 -24.30 -10.83 12.85
N ALA A 247 -24.70 -11.52 11.78
CA ALA A 247 -23.98 -11.45 10.50
C ALA A 247 -24.02 -10.04 9.87
N ARG A 248 -24.89 -9.17 10.37
CA ARG A 248 -25.09 -7.80 9.92
C ARG A 248 -24.16 -6.86 10.68
N GLU A 249 -23.18 -6.31 9.97
CA GLU A 249 -22.35 -5.19 10.43
C GLU A 249 -22.74 -3.94 9.62
N VAL A 250 -22.94 -2.82 10.31
CA VAL A 250 -23.25 -1.53 9.67
C VAL A 250 -21.99 -0.69 9.62
N LYS A 251 -21.63 -0.26 8.41
CA LYS A 251 -20.57 0.72 8.19
C LYS A 251 -21.18 2.12 8.28
N TYR A 252 -20.89 2.85 9.35
CA TYR A 252 -21.38 4.20 9.59
C TYR A 252 -20.27 5.22 9.36
N GLN A 253 -20.49 6.14 8.41
CA GLN A 253 -19.56 7.23 8.10
C GLN A 253 -19.86 8.41 9.01
N CYS A 254 -18.88 8.85 9.79
CA CYS A 254 -19.07 9.94 10.75
C CYS A 254 -17.77 10.70 11.01
N SER A 255 -17.90 11.82 11.73
CA SER A 255 -16.79 12.57 12.29
C SER A 255 -16.58 12.19 13.75
N ASN A 256 -15.45 12.59 14.30
CA ASN A 256 -15.10 12.44 15.71
C ASN A 256 -15.96 13.30 16.66
N TYR A 257 -16.68 14.29 16.12
CA TYR A 257 -17.67 15.09 16.85
C TYR A 257 -19.05 14.45 16.90
N CYS A 258 -19.26 13.35 16.18
CA CYS A 258 -20.48 12.57 16.31
C CYS A 258 -20.67 12.13 17.76
N THR A 259 -21.89 12.09 18.25
CA THR A 259 -22.21 11.79 19.64
C THR A 259 -22.59 10.33 19.84
N ILE A 260 -22.50 9.85 21.08
CA ILE A 260 -23.05 8.55 21.47
C ILE A 260 -24.56 8.51 21.20
N GLY A 261 -25.28 9.62 21.40
CA GLY A 261 -26.70 9.73 21.05
C GLY A 261 -26.97 9.44 19.58
N GLU A 262 -26.18 10.03 18.68
CA GLU A 262 -26.28 9.79 17.24
C GLU A 262 -26.01 8.32 16.89
N LEU A 263 -25.00 7.69 17.50
CA LEU A 263 -24.77 6.24 17.31
C LEU A 263 -25.95 5.39 17.73
N ARG A 264 -26.61 5.73 18.84
CA ARG A 264 -27.79 5.02 19.31
C ARG A 264 -28.97 5.18 18.36
N LEU A 265 -29.11 6.35 17.73
CA LEU A 265 -30.11 6.58 16.68
C LEU A 265 -29.82 5.76 15.42
N VAL A 266 -28.54 5.59 15.04
CA VAL A 266 -28.15 4.69 13.95
C VAL A 266 -28.57 3.25 14.28
N ILE A 267 -28.31 2.79 15.51
CA ILE A 267 -28.72 1.44 15.95
C ILE A 267 -30.25 1.29 15.92
N LEU A 268 -30.98 2.29 16.40
CA LEU A 268 -32.44 2.33 16.34
C LEU A 268 -32.93 2.22 14.89
N GLN A 269 -32.33 2.97 13.97
CA GLN A 269 -32.73 2.97 12.56
C GLN A 269 -32.48 1.61 11.89
N TYR A 270 -31.35 0.96 12.17
CA TYR A 270 -30.97 -0.28 11.51
C TYR A 270 -31.53 -1.55 12.15
N TRP A 271 -31.71 -1.57 13.47
CA TRP A 271 -32.15 -2.76 14.21
C TRP A 271 -33.49 -2.58 14.94
N GLY A 272 -34.05 -1.37 14.99
CA GLY A 272 -35.33 -1.11 15.67
C GLY A 272 -35.24 -1.12 17.20
N ILE A 273 -34.04 -1.06 17.77
CA ILE A 273 -33.83 -1.17 19.22
C ILE A 273 -33.79 0.23 19.84
N SER A 274 -34.60 0.44 20.88
CA SER A 274 -34.66 1.70 21.62
C SER A 274 -33.29 2.13 22.15
N PRO A 275 -32.87 3.41 22.02
CA PRO A 275 -31.63 3.92 22.59
C PRO A 275 -31.42 3.58 24.07
N TYR A 276 -32.49 3.50 24.86
CA TYR A 276 -32.42 3.18 26.29
C TYR A 276 -32.13 1.70 26.59
N SER A 277 -32.42 0.81 25.63
CA SER A 277 -32.18 -0.63 25.75
C SER A 277 -30.85 -1.04 25.14
N GLN A 278 -30.01 -0.09 24.72
CA GLN A 278 -28.72 -0.38 24.09
C GLN A 278 -27.59 -0.25 25.12
N GLN A 279 -26.72 -1.25 25.22
CA GLN A 279 -25.43 -1.13 25.89
C GLN A 279 -24.33 -1.24 24.85
N LEU A 280 -23.57 -0.15 24.68
CA LEU A 280 -22.48 -0.08 23.71
C LEU A 280 -21.16 -0.45 24.38
N HIS A 281 -20.33 -1.17 23.65
CA HIS A 281 -19.02 -1.66 24.06
C HIS A 281 -17.96 -1.23 23.06
N TYR A 282 -16.83 -0.79 23.58
CA TYR A 282 -15.65 -0.41 22.82
C TYR A 282 -14.39 -0.90 23.52
N ARG A 283 -13.60 -1.76 22.85
CA ARG A 283 -12.32 -2.30 23.36
C ARG A 283 -12.43 -2.80 24.82
N ASP A 284 -13.37 -3.72 25.04
CA ASP A 284 -13.65 -4.36 26.33
C ASP A 284 -14.23 -3.43 27.42
N SER A 285 -14.56 -2.18 27.07
CA SER A 285 -15.14 -1.21 28.00
C SER A 285 -16.56 -0.84 27.57
N ILE A 286 -17.46 -0.73 28.54
CA ILE A 286 -18.82 -0.20 28.32
C ILE A 286 -18.72 1.30 28.09
N LEU A 287 -19.28 1.79 26.99
CA LEU A 287 -19.36 3.22 26.73
C LEU A 287 -20.38 3.89 27.66
N PRO A 288 -20.15 5.14 28.08
CA PRO A 288 -21.08 5.86 28.93
C PRO A 288 -22.48 5.97 28.28
N ASN A 289 -23.52 6.04 29.11
CA ASN A 289 -24.89 6.25 28.65
C ASN A 289 -25.24 7.74 28.47
N ASP A 290 -24.22 8.60 28.38
CA ASP A 290 -24.38 10.02 28.14
C ASP A 290 -24.44 10.27 26.62
N GLY A 291 -25.59 10.77 26.16
CA GLY A 291 -25.86 11.01 24.76
C GLY A 291 -25.07 12.18 24.16
N ASP A 292 -24.54 13.09 24.99
CA ASP A 292 -23.85 14.30 24.55
C ASP A 292 -22.35 14.09 24.35
N LEU A 293 -21.80 12.99 24.88
CA LEU A 293 -20.40 12.66 24.69
C LEU A 293 -20.11 12.36 23.23
N THR A 294 -19.08 13.03 22.71
CA THR A 294 -18.56 12.80 21.37
C THR A 294 -17.73 11.52 21.28
N LEU A 295 -17.62 10.94 20.09
CA LEU A 295 -16.76 9.79 19.82
C LEU A 295 -15.32 10.06 20.26
N ARG A 296 -14.83 11.29 20.04
CA ARG A 296 -13.51 11.74 20.51
C ARG A 296 -13.38 11.68 22.02
N GLN A 297 -14.35 12.19 22.77
CA GLN A 297 -14.34 12.17 24.24
C GLN A 297 -14.40 10.74 24.79
N CYS A 298 -15.04 9.83 24.07
CA CYS A 298 -15.06 8.40 24.38
C CYS A 298 -13.79 7.64 23.91
N GLY A 299 -12.81 8.32 23.31
CA GLY A 299 -11.59 7.69 22.81
C GLY A 299 -11.79 6.76 21.60
N ILE A 300 -12.93 6.89 20.92
CA ILE A 300 -13.27 6.08 19.74
C ILE A 300 -12.49 6.63 18.55
N ILE A 301 -11.76 5.74 17.87
CA ILE A 301 -10.98 6.09 16.67
C ILE A 301 -11.64 5.60 15.37
N ALA A 302 -11.25 6.17 14.25
CA ALA A 302 -11.66 5.72 12.92
C ALA A 302 -11.34 4.24 12.64
N ASN A 303 -12.12 3.64 11.73
CA ASN A 303 -11.96 2.26 11.24
C ASN A 303 -12.00 1.19 12.36
N THR A 304 -12.74 1.48 13.43
CA THR A 304 -12.93 0.57 14.57
C THR A 304 -14.31 -0.07 14.58
N ARG A 305 -14.44 -1.15 15.34
CA ARG A 305 -15.74 -1.76 15.64
C ARG A 305 -16.25 -1.27 16.99
N ILE A 306 -17.54 -0.94 17.03
CA ILE A 306 -18.35 -0.73 18.22
C ILE A 306 -19.34 -1.88 18.27
N GLU A 307 -19.45 -2.49 19.44
CA GLU A 307 -20.33 -3.62 19.66
C GLU A 307 -21.50 -3.14 20.52
N PHE A 308 -22.70 -3.69 20.29
CA PHE A 308 -23.84 -3.37 21.14
C PHE A 308 -24.65 -4.60 21.50
N GLN A 309 -25.29 -4.51 22.66
CA GLN A 309 -26.23 -5.50 23.17
C GLN A 309 -27.54 -4.85 23.53
N GLU A 310 -28.62 -5.59 23.31
CA GLU A 310 -29.94 -5.22 23.79
C GLU A 310 -30.06 -5.70 25.23
N VAL A 311 -30.17 -4.74 26.15
CA VAL A 311 -30.40 -5.02 27.57
C VAL A 311 -31.87 -4.77 27.83
N VAL A 312 -32.57 -5.80 28.30
CA VAL A 312 -33.93 -5.65 28.79
C VAL A 312 -33.82 -5.00 30.17
N GLY A 313 -34.30 -3.76 30.26
CA GLY A 313 -34.39 -3.00 31.51
C GLY A 313 -35.50 -3.53 32.42
#